data_AF-A0A1Y2J6Y3-F1
#
_entry.id   AF-A0A1Y2J6Y3-F1
#
_cell.length_a   1.000
_cell.length_b   1.000
_cell.length_c   1.000
_cell.angle_alpha   90.00
_cell.angle_beta   90.00
_cell.angle_gamma   90.00
#
_symmetry.space_group_name_H-M   'P 1'
#
loop_
_entity.id
_entity.type
_entity.pdbx_description
1 polymer ?
#
loop_
_entity_poly.entity_id
_entity_poly.type
_entity_poly.pdbx_seq_one_letter_code
_entity_poly.pdbx_strand_id
1 'polypeptide(L)'
;MPQHWLKYLAVWSIAFATGFGSSYAQPIVAERDVLQICEAFSRKAPERMPAIVQPEAAKNFVGRYARFSDRLRGCLSASEREREPNSVTFLIQNTQYESYWKFLTDSNSVQWISIERFRPVTLADDEPWRAPFDVTAAPIRPTIKPGGTKIDPDIQGGAIQDSSVDTRIVEFFYATNRKQSDTPPDVEGHPQPAFTSDGPPVYSLNGWTAVSGYTGERNPDLSVGIVRVRVPEGHHIGNIELPSSLKLFGFRLRRDTLDPTKHFTIRSIEKTDEAKWIKTLASTKKKKALVFVHGFNTKFRDAVFRAAQITWDLQFRGTTILFSWPSRGDIADYLYDKESALGSRTAFLRVIDDLYKAGYDNIDVIAHSMGNLIAVEALSNSAATRSPTAIAQLIMVAPDVDRDMFVQDISGVAKVTKGLTLYASRNDKALQLSKRIAGGIPRAGDVPDAGPVVLPGLWTIDVSLIGDELFGLNHNTFATTRNVLNDLAILLMEGRPPPRLIEIRGFPEPPQKAAYFRYIP
;
A
#
# COMPACT_ATOMS: atom_id res chain seq x y z
N MET A 1 58.55 -1.93 44.81
CA MET A 1 59.14 -0.96 43.84
C MET A 1 60.47 -1.51 43.36
N PRO A 2 60.98 -1.12 42.18
CA PRO A 2 60.38 -0.25 41.13
C PRO A 2 59.69 -1.11 40.03
N GLN A 3 58.76 -0.68 39.15
CA GLN A 3 58.76 0.40 38.12
C GLN A 3 59.95 0.26 37.14
N HIS A 4 59.84 0.27 35.80
CA HIS A 4 58.88 0.78 34.80
C HIS A 4 58.79 -0.22 33.59
N TRP A 5 57.94 -0.18 32.55
CA TRP A 5 56.75 0.61 32.15
C TRP A 5 55.90 -0.16 31.08
N LEU A 6 55.01 0.53 30.34
CA LEU A 6 54.02 -0.01 29.39
C LEU A 6 54.57 -0.42 27.99
N LYS A 7 53.90 -1.41 27.33
CA LYS A 7 53.28 -1.25 25.99
C LYS A 7 52.26 -2.38 25.62
N TYR A 8 51.06 -1.93 25.29
CA TYR A 8 49.80 -2.53 24.78
C TYR A 8 49.70 -3.89 24.05
N LEU A 9 48.58 -4.59 24.33
CA LEU A 9 47.68 -5.43 23.48
C LEU A 9 48.29 -6.64 22.71
N ALA A 10 47.96 -7.91 23.05
CA ALA A 10 46.73 -8.67 22.72
C ALA A 10 46.59 -8.99 21.21
N VAL A 11 46.31 -10.22 20.73
CA VAL A 11 45.48 -11.34 21.24
C VAL A 11 46.11 -12.73 20.94
N TRP A 12 45.62 -13.77 21.61
CA TRP A 12 46.02 -15.19 21.52
C TRP A 12 45.77 -15.89 20.16
N SER A 13 46.49 -16.99 19.94
CA SER A 13 46.35 -17.94 18.81
C SER A 13 45.71 -19.28 19.23
N ILE A 14 45.49 -20.18 18.25
CA ILE A 14 45.13 -21.64 18.37
C ILE A 14 43.61 -21.86 18.56
N ALA A 15 42.90 -22.79 17.87
CA ALA A 15 43.31 -24.01 17.15
C ALA A 15 42.59 -24.27 15.80
N PHE A 16 43.08 -25.30 15.09
CA PHE A 16 42.53 -25.90 13.86
C PHE A 16 41.13 -26.57 14.04
N ALA A 17 40.36 -26.59 12.95
CA ALA A 17 39.41 -27.66 12.65
C ALA A 17 39.40 -27.96 11.14
N THR A 18 39.82 -29.16 10.74
CA THR A 18 39.70 -29.65 9.36
C THR A 18 38.33 -30.29 9.14
N GLY A 19 37.51 -29.68 8.28
CA GLY A 19 36.21 -30.21 7.86
C GLY A 19 36.04 -30.01 6.35
N PHE A 20 35.51 -31.03 5.66
CA PHE A 20 35.40 -31.10 4.21
C PHE A 20 34.71 -29.88 3.58
N GLY A 21 35.49 -29.05 2.89
CA GLY A 21 34.97 -27.96 2.08
C GLY A 21 34.58 -28.44 0.68
N SER A 22 33.30 -28.80 0.49
CA SER A 22 32.69 -28.71 -0.84
C SER A 22 32.58 -27.24 -1.21
N SER A 23 33.58 -26.74 -1.95
CA SER A 23 33.61 -25.38 -2.47
C SER A 23 32.47 -25.17 -3.47
N TYR A 24 31.32 -24.73 -2.97
CA TYR A 24 30.29 -24.12 -3.82
C TYR A 24 30.90 -22.88 -4.45
N ALA A 25 31.22 -22.97 -5.74
CA ALA A 25 31.70 -21.84 -6.51
C ALA A 25 30.69 -20.68 -6.37
N GLN A 26 31.19 -19.49 -6.02
CA GLN A 26 30.37 -18.29 -5.92
C GLN A 26 29.65 -18.04 -7.26
N PRO A 27 28.39 -17.59 -7.26
CA PRO A 27 27.69 -17.27 -8.50
C PRO A 27 28.41 -16.13 -9.23
N ILE A 28 28.79 -16.34 -10.49
CA ILE A 28 29.47 -15.36 -11.36
C ILE A 28 28.63 -14.09 -11.54
N VAL A 29 27.31 -14.23 -11.47
CA VAL A 29 26.32 -13.15 -11.53
C VAL A 29 25.50 -13.21 -10.24
N ALA A 30 25.69 -12.25 -9.33
CA ALA A 30 24.86 -12.13 -8.14
C ALA A 30 23.70 -11.15 -8.36
N GLU A 31 22.63 -11.27 -7.57
CA GLU A 31 21.43 -10.43 -7.67
C GLU A 31 21.74 -8.92 -7.63
N ARG A 32 22.72 -8.51 -6.81
CA ARG A 32 23.21 -7.12 -6.74
C ARG A 32 23.77 -6.62 -8.08
N ASP A 33 24.43 -7.50 -8.82
CA ASP A 33 25.07 -7.16 -10.10
C ASP A 33 23.99 -7.08 -11.18
N VAL A 34 23.01 -8.00 -11.15
CA VAL A 34 21.79 -7.93 -12.00
C VAL A 34 21.03 -6.61 -11.81
N LEU A 35 20.86 -6.16 -10.57
CA LEU A 35 20.23 -4.87 -10.27
C LEU A 35 21.03 -3.68 -10.81
N GLN A 36 22.36 -3.70 -10.69
CA GLN A 36 23.24 -2.67 -11.27
C GLN A 36 23.19 -2.65 -12.80
N ILE A 37 23.19 -3.83 -13.45
CA ILE A 37 23.03 -3.98 -14.90
C ILE A 37 21.69 -3.40 -15.34
N CYS A 38 20.61 -3.73 -14.63
CA CYS A 38 19.27 -3.24 -14.92
C CYS A 38 19.17 -1.72 -14.78
N GLU A 39 19.77 -1.13 -13.75
CA GLU A 39 19.74 0.33 -13.55
C GLU A 39 20.65 1.09 -14.54
N ALA A 40 21.78 0.50 -14.94
CA ALA A 40 22.59 1.01 -16.04
C ALA A 40 21.83 0.98 -17.38
N PHE A 41 21.11 -0.12 -17.65
CA PHE A 41 20.26 -0.27 -18.83
C PHE A 41 19.09 0.72 -18.84
N SER A 42 18.39 0.89 -17.71
CA SER A 42 17.22 1.79 -17.61
C SER A 42 17.58 3.25 -17.95
N ARG A 43 18.81 3.65 -17.60
CA ARG A 43 19.41 4.96 -17.89
C ARG A 43 20.10 5.06 -19.27
N LYS A 44 20.07 4.00 -20.08
CA LYS A 44 20.78 3.90 -21.38
C LYS A 44 22.29 4.16 -21.26
N ALA A 45 22.89 3.73 -20.14
CA ALA A 45 24.25 4.02 -19.71
C ALA A 45 25.12 2.74 -19.64
N PRO A 46 25.49 2.13 -20.79
CA PRO A 46 26.24 0.87 -20.83
C PRO A 46 27.61 0.96 -20.11
N GLU A 47 28.20 2.15 -20.03
CA GLU A 47 29.45 2.43 -19.32
C GLU A 47 29.34 2.31 -17.79
N ARG A 48 28.12 2.19 -17.25
CA ARG A 48 27.84 2.00 -15.82
C ARG A 48 27.53 0.56 -15.43
N MET A 49 27.62 -0.39 -16.38
CA MET A 49 27.45 -1.80 -16.05
C MET A 49 28.61 -2.32 -15.18
N PRO A 50 28.38 -3.29 -14.28
CA PRO A 50 29.42 -3.91 -13.48
C PRO A 50 30.54 -4.52 -14.34
N ALA A 51 31.75 -4.54 -13.81
CA ALA A 51 32.94 -5.04 -14.52
C ALA A 51 32.86 -6.53 -14.94
N ILE A 52 31.92 -7.31 -14.39
CA ILE A 52 31.64 -8.67 -14.86
C ILE A 52 30.97 -8.71 -16.24
N VAL A 53 30.39 -7.61 -16.73
CA VAL A 53 29.78 -7.54 -18.06
C VAL A 53 30.80 -7.06 -19.07
N GLN A 54 31.02 -7.85 -20.13
CA GLN A 54 31.89 -7.43 -21.22
C GLN A 54 31.39 -6.13 -21.84
N PRO A 55 32.26 -5.12 -22.12
CA PRO A 55 31.82 -3.84 -22.69
C PRO A 55 31.04 -3.99 -24.01
N GLU A 56 31.36 -5.02 -24.79
CA GLU A 56 30.66 -5.35 -26.03
C GLU A 56 29.29 -5.99 -25.77
N ALA A 57 29.16 -6.83 -24.74
CA ALA A 57 27.86 -7.35 -24.29
C ALA A 57 26.94 -6.22 -23.79
N ALA A 58 27.49 -5.27 -23.01
CA ALA A 58 26.77 -4.10 -22.52
C ALA A 58 26.25 -3.21 -23.66
N LYS A 59 27.11 -2.88 -24.63
CA LYS A 59 26.74 -2.10 -25.83
C LYS A 59 25.67 -2.80 -26.67
N ASN A 60 25.85 -4.09 -26.97
CA ASN A 60 24.90 -4.85 -27.79
C ASN A 60 23.55 -5.02 -27.09
N PHE A 61 23.55 -5.22 -25.77
CA PHE A 61 22.32 -5.29 -24.98
C PHE A 61 21.57 -3.94 -24.99
N VAL A 62 22.24 -2.83 -24.64
CA VAL A 62 21.61 -1.51 -24.67
C VAL A 62 21.14 -1.17 -26.09
N GLY A 63 21.96 -1.37 -27.12
CA GLY A 63 21.59 -1.12 -28.52
C GLY A 63 20.36 -1.91 -28.97
N ARG A 64 20.28 -3.21 -28.64
CA ARG A 64 19.16 -4.09 -29.01
C ARG A 64 17.87 -3.77 -28.25
N TYR A 65 17.96 -3.37 -26.98
CA TYR A 65 16.80 -3.21 -26.11
C TYR A 65 16.51 -1.76 -25.68
N ALA A 66 17.21 -0.74 -26.17
CA ALA A 66 17.05 0.67 -25.76
C ALA A 66 15.61 1.21 -25.81
N ARG A 67 14.76 0.67 -26.69
CA ARG A 67 13.32 1.01 -26.78
C ARG A 67 12.47 0.50 -25.59
N PHE A 68 13.02 -0.39 -24.77
CA PHE A 68 12.41 -0.97 -23.57
C PHE A 68 12.93 -0.40 -22.27
N SER A 69 14.07 0.32 -22.27
CA SER A 69 14.67 0.83 -21.03
C SER A 69 13.72 1.77 -20.27
N ASP A 70 12.86 2.50 -20.99
CA ASP A 70 11.88 3.42 -20.41
C ASP A 70 10.69 2.70 -19.75
N ARG A 71 10.44 1.43 -20.12
CA ARG A 71 9.46 0.53 -19.44
C ARG A 71 10.10 -0.22 -18.27
N LEU A 72 11.38 -0.55 -18.37
CA LEU A 72 12.14 -1.28 -17.35
C LEU A 72 12.94 -0.31 -16.45
N ARG A 73 12.31 0.78 -16.03
CA ARG A 73 12.87 1.75 -15.06
C ARG A 73 12.60 1.32 -13.62
N GLY A 74 13.46 1.78 -12.72
CA GLY A 74 13.39 1.47 -11.29
C GLY A 74 13.49 -0.04 -11.05
N CYS A 75 14.70 -0.57 -11.06
CA CYS A 75 14.96 -1.99 -10.82
C CYS A 75 14.95 -2.27 -9.31
N LEU A 76 14.17 -3.26 -8.87
CA LEU A 76 13.75 -3.39 -7.47
C LEU A 76 14.21 -4.68 -6.81
N SER A 77 14.01 -5.79 -7.52
CA SER A 77 14.44 -7.11 -7.13
C SER A 77 14.92 -7.85 -8.39
N ALA A 78 15.91 -8.71 -8.18
CA ALA A 78 16.33 -9.71 -9.13
C ALA A 78 16.36 -11.01 -8.36
N SER A 79 15.66 -12.03 -8.83
CA SER A 79 15.66 -13.35 -8.19
C SER A 79 15.98 -14.41 -9.22
N GLU A 80 16.93 -15.28 -8.90
CA GLU A 80 17.27 -16.41 -9.76
C GLU A 80 16.04 -17.32 -9.97
N ARG A 81 15.89 -17.86 -11.19
CA ARG A 81 14.77 -18.75 -11.56
C ARG A 81 15.25 -20.03 -12.21
N GLU A 82 16.32 -19.97 -13.00
CA GLU A 82 16.86 -21.11 -13.72
C GLU A 82 18.37 -20.92 -13.91
N ARG A 83 19.13 -22.02 -13.86
CA ARG A 83 20.58 -22.04 -14.04
C ARG A 83 21.00 -23.25 -14.88
N GLU A 84 21.74 -22.96 -15.93
CA GLU A 84 22.36 -23.91 -16.86
C GLU A 84 23.90 -23.81 -16.75
N PRO A 85 24.68 -24.75 -17.32
CA PRO A 85 26.15 -24.71 -17.22
C PRO A 85 26.80 -23.40 -17.69
N ASN A 86 26.24 -22.77 -18.73
CA ASN A 86 26.77 -21.53 -19.33
C ASN A 86 25.76 -20.36 -19.29
N SER A 87 24.68 -20.48 -18.50
CA SER A 87 23.67 -19.42 -18.44
C SER A 87 22.91 -19.37 -17.11
N VAL A 88 22.34 -18.21 -16.79
CA VAL A 88 21.46 -18.02 -15.64
C VAL A 88 20.33 -17.07 -16.01
N THR A 89 19.11 -17.40 -15.58
CA THR A 89 17.91 -16.60 -15.83
C THR A 89 17.38 -16.01 -14.53
N PHE A 90 17.23 -14.70 -14.50
CA PHE A 90 16.64 -13.94 -13.39
C PHE A 90 15.25 -13.43 -13.75
N LEU A 91 14.31 -13.51 -12.81
CA LEU A 91 13.14 -12.65 -12.81
C LEU A 91 13.56 -11.30 -12.23
N ILE A 92 13.47 -10.24 -13.03
CA ILE A 92 13.69 -8.86 -12.59
C ILE A 92 12.34 -8.17 -12.47
N GLN A 93 12.11 -7.54 -11.31
CA GLN A 93 10.95 -6.67 -11.11
C GLN A 93 11.37 -5.20 -11.27
N ASN A 94 10.70 -4.51 -12.18
CA ASN A 94 10.74 -3.08 -12.38
C ASN A 94 9.44 -2.44 -11.83
N THR A 95 9.41 -1.12 -11.69
CA THR A 95 8.25 -0.48 -11.02
C THR A 95 6.93 -0.62 -11.78
N GLN A 96 6.97 -0.86 -13.09
CA GLN A 96 5.79 -1.01 -13.95
C GLN A 96 5.71 -2.37 -14.67
N TYR A 97 6.77 -3.16 -14.67
CA TYR A 97 6.89 -4.39 -15.47
C TYR A 97 7.75 -5.41 -14.74
N GLU A 98 7.53 -6.69 -15.00
CA GLU A 98 8.43 -7.77 -14.59
C GLU A 98 8.88 -8.54 -15.82
N SER A 99 10.13 -9.00 -15.79
CA SER A 99 10.80 -9.52 -16.99
C SER A 99 11.81 -10.61 -16.67
N TYR A 100 11.86 -11.63 -17.52
CA TYR A 100 12.88 -12.68 -17.45
C TYR A 100 14.10 -12.26 -18.28
N TRP A 101 15.26 -12.19 -17.62
CA TRP A 101 16.53 -11.83 -18.23
C TRP A 101 17.47 -13.03 -18.16
N LYS A 102 17.90 -13.52 -19.32
CA LYS A 102 18.87 -14.61 -19.45
C LYS A 102 20.25 -14.05 -19.76
N PHE A 103 21.21 -14.41 -18.91
CA PHE A 103 22.60 -14.03 -18.96
C PHE A 103 23.42 -15.25 -19.39
N LEU A 104 24.16 -15.15 -20.49
CA LEU A 104 25.13 -16.15 -20.90
C LEU A 104 26.49 -15.78 -20.32
N THR A 105 27.15 -16.75 -19.69
CA THR A 105 28.39 -16.57 -18.93
C THR A 105 29.48 -17.50 -19.43
N ASP A 106 30.72 -17.02 -19.41
CA ASP A 106 31.90 -17.89 -19.38
C ASP A 106 32.36 -18.12 -17.93
N SER A 107 33.59 -18.59 -17.74
CA SER A 107 34.18 -18.87 -16.42
C SER A 107 34.24 -17.68 -15.46
N ASN A 108 34.27 -16.44 -15.96
CA ASN A 108 34.53 -15.22 -15.17
C ASN A 108 33.68 -14.00 -15.55
N SER A 109 32.90 -14.03 -16.63
CA SER A 109 32.23 -12.85 -17.19
C SER A 109 30.91 -13.14 -17.93
N VAL A 110 30.05 -12.12 -17.99
CA VAL A 110 28.81 -12.11 -18.77
C VAL A 110 29.13 -11.72 -20.21
N GLN A 111 28.94 -12.67 -21.11
CA GLN A 111 29.21 -12.56 -22.54
C GLN A 111 27.99 -12.08 -23.34
N TRP A 112 26.77 -12.31 -22.85
CA TRP A 112 25.55 -11.85 -23.49
C TRP A 112 24.39 -11.71 -22.50
N ILE A 113 23.51 -10.76 -22.76
CA ILE A 113 22.30 -10.50 -21.96
C ILE A 113 21.10 -10.44 -22.91
N SER A 114 20.00 -11.07 -22.54
CA SER A 114 18.75 -11.03 -23.30
C SER A 114 17.54 -10.95 -22.39
N ILE A 115 16.55 -10.17 -22.81
CA ILE A 115 15.21 -10.20 -22.21
C ILE A 115 14.41 -11.23 -23.00
N GLU A 116 13.94 -12.28 -22.32
CA GLU A 116 13.18 -13.38 -22.95
C GLU A 116 11.71 -13.00 -23.10
N ARG A 117 11.13 -12.52 -22.00
CA ARG A 117 9.71 -12.18 -21.89
C ARG A 117 9.49 -11.12 -20.80
N PHE A 118 8.44 -10.31 -20.98
CA PHE A 118 8.03 -9.29 -20.02
C PHE A 118 6.50 -9.21 -19.94
N ARG A 119 5.96 -8.75 -18.80
CA ARG A 119 4.55 -8.37 -18.62
C ARG A 119 4.45 -7.16 -17.69
N PRO A 120 3.35 -6.37 -17.75
CA PRO A 120 3.10 -5.32 -16.76
C PRO A 120 3.06 -5.91 -15.35
N VAL A 121 3.46 -5.12 -14.34
CA VAL A 121 3.25 -5.45 -12.93
C VAL A 121 1.80 -5.14 -12.58
N THR A 122 1.00 -6.20 -12.44
CA THR A 122 -0.39 -6.20 -11.97
C THR A 122 -0.50 -7.06 -10.72
N LEU A 123 -1.52 -6.82 -9.87
CA LEU A 123 -1.83 -7.74 -8.76
C LEU A 123 -2.64 -8.97 -9.20
N ALA A 124 -3.25 -8.91 -10.40
CA ALA A 124 -3.81 -10.07 -11.05
C ALA A 124 -2.72 -10.74 -11.90
N ASP A 125 -2.57 -12.06 -11.79
CA ASP A 125 -1.62 -12.85 -12.58
C ASP A 125 -2.04 -13.02 -14.06
N ASP A 126 -3.19 -12.46 -14.42
CA ASP A 126 -3.92 -12.64 -15.67
C ASP A 126 -3.22 -12.07 -16.93
N GLU A 127 -2.24 -11.16 -16.79
CA GLU A 127 -1.57 -10.55 -17.95
C GLU A 127 -0.54 -11.51 -18.58
N PRO A 128 -0.68 -11.84 -19.87
CA PRO A 128 0.17 -12.82 -20.53
C PRO A 128 1.59 -12.29 -20.77
N TRP A 129 2.57 -13.15 -20.55
CA TRP A 129 3.98 -12.92 -20.89
C TRP A 129 4.16 -12.69 -22.39
N ARG A 130 4.88 -11.63 -22.78
CA ARG A 130 5.15 -11.27 -24.19
C ARG A 130 6.63 -11.19 -24.49
N ALA A 131 7.02 -11.56 -25.71
CA ALA A 131 8.40 -11.42 -26.18
C ALA A 131 8.72 -9.95 -26.57
N PRO A 132 9.96 -9.45 -26.38
CA PRO A 132 10.33 -8.05 -26.70
C PRO A 132 10.33 -7.67 -28.19
N PHE A 133 10.11 -8.61 -29.11
CA PHE A 133 10.13 -8.34 -30.56
C PHE A 133 8.93 -8.90 -31.31
N ASP A 134 7.84 -9.24 -30.62
CA ASP A 134 6.61 -9.67 -31.27
C ASP A 134 6.01 -8.53 -32.10
N VAL A 135 6.03 -8.69 -33.42
CA VAL A 135 5.64 -7.69 -34.41
C VAL A 135 4.11 -7.57 -34.54
N THR A 136 3.37 -8.51 -33.96
CA THR A 136 1.89 -8.53 -34.01
C THR A 136 1.23 -7.79 -32.84
N ALA A 137 1.99 -7.48 -31.78
CA ALA A 137 1.47 -6.84 -30.58
C ALA A 137 1.34 -5.31 -30.76
N ALA A 138 0.10 -4.83 -30.82
CA ALA A 138 -0.21 -3.40 -30.78
C ALA A 138 0.45 -2.69 -29.57
N PRO A 139 0.81 -1.39 -29.69
CA PRO A 139 1.46 -0.66 -28.60
C PRO A 139 0.62 -0.70 -27.32
N ILE A 140 1.24 -1.13 -26.22
CA ILE A 140 0.62 -1.21 -24.90
C ILE A 140 0.21 0.20 -24.44
N ARG A 141 -1.05 0.56 -24.70
CA ARG A 141 -1.81 1.37 -23.76
C ARG A 141 -2.28 0.42 -22.65
N PRO A 142 -2.21 0.79 -21.36
CA PRO A 142 -2.83 0.00 -20.32
C PRO A 142 -4.34 -0.07 -20.59
N THR A 143 -4.82 -1.21 -21.06
CA THR A 143 -6.25 -1.48 -21.26
C THR A 143 -6.93 -1.72 -19.92
N ILE A 144 -7.08 -0.63 -19.17
CA ILE A 144 -8.11 -0.53 -18.14
C ILE A 144 -9.44 -0.71 -18.86
N LYS A 145 -10.03 -1.91 -18.77
CA LYS A 145 -11.39 -2.14 -19.27
C LYS A 145 -12.31 -1.18 -18.51
N PRO A 146 -13.00 -0.25 -19.19
CA PRO A 146 -13.78 0.77 -18.48
C PRO A 146 -14.87 0.11 -17.64
N GLY A 147 -14.86 0.39 -16.33
CA GLY A 147 -16.02 0.20 -15.45
C GLY A 147 -17.08 1.27 -15.73
N GLY A 148 -17.46 1.45 -17.00
CA GLY A 148 -18.44 2.41 -17.45
C GLY A 148 -19.84 1.79 -17.46
N THR A 149 -20.68 2.20 -16.52
CA THR A 149 -22.09 1.84 -16.48
C THR A 149 -22.77 2.28 -17.77
N LYS A 150 -23.40 1.36 -18.51
CA LYS A 150 -24.46 1.77 -19.46
C LYS A 150 -25.62 2.32 -18.64
N ILE A 151 -25.83 3.62 -18.71
CA ILE A 151 -27.10 4.26 -18.38
C ILE A 151 -27.95 4.15 -19.66
N ASP A 152 -29.16 3.59 -19.58
CA ASP A 152 -30.08 3.58 -20.71
C ASP A 152 -30.50 5.02 -21.05
N PRO A 153 -30.28 5.49 -22.30
CA PRO A 153 -30.66 6.83 -22.70
C PRO A 153 -32.09 6.83 -23.25
N ASP A 154 -33.08 6.98 -22.38
CA ASP A 154 -34.47 7.22 -22.80
C ASP A 154 -35.08 8.47 -22.12
N ILE A 155 -34.35 9.59 -22.26
CA ILE A 155 -34.89 10.95 -22.15
C ILE A 155 -34.35 11.74 -23.34
N GLN A 156 -35.25 12.22 -24.20
CA GLN A 156 -34.90 12.98 -25.39
C GLN A 156 -34.33 14.36 -25.02
N GLY A 157 -33.14 14.70 -25.54
CA GLY A 157 -32.62 16.08 -25.46
C GLY A 157 -31.14 16.22 -25.80
N GLY A 158 -30.85 16.76 -27.00
CA GLY A 158 -29.60 17.46 -27.33
C GLY A 158 -28.28 16.69 -27.17
N ALA A 159 -27.79 16.07 -28.24
CA ALA A 159 -26.46 15.44 -28.24
C ALA A 159 -25.33 16.48 -28.08
N ILE A 160 -24.61 16.42 -26.95
CA ILE A 160 -23.22 16.89 -26.84
C ILE A 160 -22.34 15.66 -26.73
N GLN A 161 -21.36 15.57 -27.62
CA GLN A 161 -20.50 14.40 -27.80
C GLN A 161 -19.38 14.40 -26.76
N ASP A 162 -19.64 13.84 -25.58
CA ASP A 162 -18.68 13.86 -24.47
C ASP A 162 -17.43 13.01 -24.77
N SER A 163 -16.26 13.61 -24.53
CA SER A 163 -14.97 13.08 -24.95
C SER A 163 -14.16 12.54 -23.77
N SER A 164 -13.86 11.25 -23.83
CA SER A 164 -12.94 10.49 -22.94
C SER A 164 -13.35 10.34 -21.46
N VAL A 165 -13.76 9.12 -21.10
CA VAL A 165 -13.74 8.66 -19.71
C VAL A 165 -12.27 8.53 -19.26
N ASP A 166 -11.79 9.38 -18.35
CA ASP A 166 -10.44 9.26 -17.79
C ASP A 166 -10.35 8.02 -16.90
N THR A 167 -9.79 6.95 -17.47
CA THR A 167 -9.56 5.66 -16.82
C THR A 167 -8.66 5.70 -15.58
N ARG A 168 -8.00 6.83 -15.28
CA ARG A 168 -7.13 6.99 -14.09
C ARG A 168 -7.83 7.61 -12.88
N ILE A 169 -9.14 7.83 -12.94
CA ILE A 169 -9.92 8.33 -11.81
C ILE A 169 -10.41 7.16 -10.94
N VAL A 170 -10.03 7.17 -9.66
CA VAL A 170 -10.65 6.34 -8.62
C VAL A 170 -11.76 7.15 -7.97
N GLU A 171 -12.99 6.67 -8.09
CA GLU A 171 -14.15 7.18 -7.37
C GLU A 171 -14.47 6.26 -6.18
N PHE A 172 -14.63 6.82 -4.99
CA PHE A 172 -15.01 6.07 -3.80
C PHE A 172 -15.80 6.92 -2.81
N PHE A 173 -16.55 6.26 -1.93
CA PHE A 173 -17.36 6.93 -0.92
C PHE A 173 -16.50 7.30 0.28
N TYR A 174 -16.90 8.33 1.02
CA TYR A 174 -16.31 8.64 2.32
C TYR A 174 -17.40 8.90 3.37
N ALA A 175 -17.02 8.66 4.62
CA ALA A 175 -17.77 9.01 5.80
C ALA A 175 -16.80 9.58 6.85
N THR A 176 -17.16 10.69 7.49
CA THR A 176 -16.25 11.42 8.38
C THR A 176 -16.99 12.20 9.45
N ASN A 177 -16.53 12.10 10.70
CA ASN A 177 -16.97 12.96 11.80
C ASN A 177 -15.95 14.09 12.07
N ARG A 178 -15.25 14.55 11.03
CA ARG A 178 -14.43 15.77 11.05
C ARG A 178 -15.28 17.01 10.79
N LYS A 179 -14.86 18.16 11.33
CA LYS A 179 -15.41 19.47 10.96
C LYS A 179 -14.99 19.81 9.53
N GLN A 180 -15.96 20.21 8.70
CA GLN A 180 -15.74 20.66 7.32
C GLN A 180 -14.79 21.87 7.28
N SER A 181 -13.98 21.99 6.22
CA SER A 181 -13.05 23.12 6.06
C SER A 181 -13.71 24.29 5.33
N ASP A 182 -13.46 25.49 5.84
CA ASP A 182 -13.89 26.77 5.25
C ASP A 182 -12.86 27.33 4.24
N THR A 183 -11.68 26.70 4.13
CA THR A 183 -10.65 27.03 3.11
C THR A 183 -11.15 26.71 1.69
N PRO A 184 -10.60 27.28 0.61
CA PRO A 184 -10.90 26.83 -0.76
C PRO A 184 -10.46 25.37 -1.04
N PRO A 185 -11.08 24.68 -2.01
CA PRO A 185 -10.67 23.33 -2.45
C PRO A 185 -9.33 23.35 -3.21
N ASP A 186 -8.36 22.54 -2.77
CA ASP A 186 -7.15 22.20 -3.54
C ASP A 186 -7.43 21.04 -4.51
N VAL A 187 -8.24 21.33 -5.54
CA VAL A 187 -8.68 20.38 -6.57
C VAL A 187 -8.03 20.65 -7.92
N GLU A 188 -7.85 19.58 -8.69
CA GLU A 188 -7.22 19.59 -10.00
C GLU A 188 -7.99 20.46 -11.01
N GLY A 189 -7.25 21.32 -11.71
CA GLY A 189 -7.79 22.03 -12.88
C GLY A 189 -8.88 23.05 -12.55
N HIS A 190 -8.75 23.75 -11.40
CA HIS A 190 -9.59 24.87 -10.95
C HIS A 190 -10.56 25.41 -12.02
N PRO A 191 -11.86 25.06 -11.96
CA PRO A 191 -12.86 26.05 -12.29
C PRO A 191 -12.60 27.23 -11.34
N GLN A 192 -12.33 28.41 -11.89
CA GLN A 192 -12.44 29.66 -11.13
C GLN A 192 -13.78 29.61 -10.37
N PRO A 193 -13.83 29.85 -9.05
CA PRO A 193 -15.10 29.93 -8.37
C PRO A 193 -15.90 31.05 -9.04
N ALA A 194 -17.07 30.72 -9.57
CA ALA A 194 -18.07 31.71 -9.90
C ALA A 194 -18.56 32.29 -8.55
N PHE A 195 -17.78 33.24 -8.02
CA PHE A 195 -18.16 34.03 -6.85
C PHE A 195 -19.35 34.90 -7.24
N THR A 196 -20.56 34.35 -7.17
CA THR A 196 -21.75 35.15 -6.94
C THR A 196 -21.66 35.66 -5.51
N SER A 197 -21.55 36.97 -5.35
CA SER A 197 -21.80 37.63 -4.08
C SER A 197 -23.15 37.14 -3.53
N ASP A 198 -23.13 36.69 -2.28
CA ASP A 198 -24.30 36.31 -1.46
C ASP A 198 -24.97 34.95 -1.76
N GLY A 199 -24.25 33.83 -1.55
CA GLY A 199 -24.88 32.53 -1.20
C GLY A 199 -24.15 31.24 -1.64
N PRO A 200 -24.39 30.08 -0.99
CA PRO A 200 -24.04 28.74 -1.49
C PRO A 200 -25.20 28.14 -2.34
N PRO A 201 -24.99 27.10 -3.20
CA PRO A 201 -23.78 26.31 -3.41
C PRO A 201 -23.30 26.23 -4.89
N VAL A 202 -22.11 25.67 -5.12
CA VAL A 202 -21.75 25.12 -6.44
C VAL A 202 -22.23 23.67 -6.51
N TYR A 203 -23.21 23.41 -7.38
CA TYR A 203 -23.72 22.06 -7.65
C TYR A 203 -22.73 21.25 -8.50
N SER A 204 -22.42 20.03 -8.07
CA SER A 204 -21.71 19.05 -8.89
C SER A 204 -22.62 18.41 -9.95
N LEU A 205 -22.02 17.67 -10.89
CA LEU A 205 -22.68 16.89 -11.95
C LEU A 205 -23.85 16.01 -11.49
N ASN A 206 -23.93 15.65 -10.19
CA ASN A 206 -24.92 14.73 -9.62
C ASN A 206 -25.88 15.41 -8.61
N GLY A 207 -25.89 16.74 -8.55
CA GLY A 207 -26.67 17.50 -7.55
C GLY A 207 -26.20 17.21 -6.12
N TRP A 208 -24.89 17.10 -5.92
CA TRP A 208 -24.25 17.10 -4.60
C TRP A 208 -23.46 18.40 -4.38
N THR A 209 -23.21 18.71 -3.12
CA THR A 209 -22.53 19.95 -2.75
C THR A 209 -21.03 19.74 -2.81
N ALA A 210 -20.34 20.43 -3.71
CA ALA A 210 -18.88 20.44 -3.70
C ALA A 210 -18.36 21.07 -2.39
N VAL A 211 -17.38 20.43 -1.74
CA VAL A 211 -16.76 20.92 -0.51
C VAL A 211 -15.24 20.91 -0.62
N SER A 212 -14.60 21.72 0.20
CA SER A 212 -13.14 21.87 0.21
C SER A 212 -12.38 20.74 0.91
N GLY A 213 -13.11 19.86 1.59
CA GLY A 213 -12.57 18.81 2.45
C GLY A 213 -12.82 19.10 3.92
N TYR A 214 -12.02 18.48 4.79
CA TYR A 214 -12.25 18.43 6.23
C TYR A 214 -10.98 18.69 7.04
N THR A 215 -11.16 19.29 8.21
CA THR A 215 -10.09 19.68 9.13
C THR A 215 -9.66 18.51 10.05
N GLY A 216 -8.72 18.79 10.97
CA GLY A 216 -8.42 17.89 12.08
C GLY A 216 -9.44 17.89 13.21
N GLU A 217 -10.37 18.85 13.22
CA GLU A 217 -11.27 19.05 14.37
C GLU A 217 -12.48 18.13 14.35
N ARG A 218 -13.02 17.82 15.54
CA ARG A 218 -14.20 16.99 15.73
C ARG A 218 -15.48 17.67 15.24
N ASN A 219 -16.40 16.86 14.73
CA ASN A 219 -17.80 17.20 14.49
C ASN A 219 -18.66 16.12 15.21
N PRO A 220 -19.72 16.47 15.97
CA PRO A 220 -20.63 15.47 16.51
C PRO A 220 -21.34 14.65 15.41
N ASP A 221 -21.60 15.27 14.25
CA ASP A 221 -22.35 14.65 13.16
C ASP A 221 -21.46 13.95 12.13
N LEU A 222 -21.98 12.86 11.58
CA LEU A 222 -21.39 12.19 10.42
C LEU A 222 -21.66 13.02 9.15
N SER A 223 -20.60 13.38 8.43
CA SER A 223 -20.69 13.88 7.06
C SER A 223 -20.30 12.76 6.09
N VAL A 224 -21.07 12.60 5.02
CA VAL A 224 -20.86 11.53 4.02
C VAL A 224 -20.84 12.10 2.60
N GLY A 225 -20.24 11.34 1.69
CA GLY A 225 -20.06 11.79 0.31
C GLY A 225 -19.30 10.84 -0.59
N ILE A 226 -18.84 11.38 -1.72
CA ILE A 226 -17.92 10.75 -2.67
C ILE A 226 -16.72 11.67 -2.88
N VAL A 227 -15.56 11.05 -3.11
CA VAL A 227 -14.35 11.72 -3.57
C VAL A 227 -13.86 11.06 -4.85
N ARG A 228 -13.34 11.89 -5.76
CA ARG A 228 -12.70 11.46 -7.02
C ARG A 228 -11.22 11.83 -6.97
N VAL A 229 -10.35 10.86 -7.19
CA VAL A 229 -8.89 11.04 -7.15
C VAL A 229 -8.28 10.54 -8.44
N ARG A 230 -7.45 11.35 -9.09
CA ARG A 230 -6.67 10.94 -10.26
C ARG A 230 -5.35 10.32 -9.80
N VAL A 231 -5.02 9.17 -10.37
CA VAL A 231 -3.77 8.44 -10.12
C VAL A 231 -2.78 8.78 -11.25
N PRO A 232 -1.52 9.18 -10.96
CA PRO A 232 -0.59 9.62 -12.00
C PRO A 232 -0.14 8.49 -12.91
N GLU A 233 0.16 8.78 -14.17
CA GLU A 233 0.53 7.81 -15.21
C GLU A 233 1.75 6.94 -14.81
N GLY A 234 2.69 7.52 -14.06
CA GLY A 234 3.89 6.85 -13.55
C GLY A 234 3.74 6.15 -12.20
N HIS A 235 2.51 5.99 -11.68
CA HIS A 235 2.28 5.48 -10.33
C HIS A 235 2.94 4.13 -10.03
N HIS A 236 3.51 4.02 -8.83
CA HIS A 236 4.21 2.87 -8.32
C HIS A 236 3.46 2.26 -7.13
N ILE A 237 3.18 0.95 -7.19
CA ILE A 237 2.48 0.19 -6.14
C ILE A 237 3.05 0.49 -4.74
N GLY A 238 2.16 0.83 -3.82
CA GLY A 238 2.45 1.17 -2.41
C GLY A 238 2.81 2.63 -2.15
N ASN A 239 3.22 3.39 -3.18
CA ASN A 239 3.63 4.78 -3.04
C ASN A 239 2.45 5.75 -3.16
N ILE A 240 2.60 6.97 -2.65
CA ILE A 240 1.73 8.09 -3.01
C ILE A 240 2.64 9.16 -3.58
N GLU A 241 2.66 9.30 -4.91
CA GLU A 241 3.46 10.34 -5.54
C GLU A 241 2.85 11.72 -5.22
N LEU A 242 3.61 12.56 -4.53
CA LEU A 242 3.24 13.92 -4.12
C LEU A 242 4.34 14.90 -4.54
N PRO A 243 4.01 16.18 -4.80
CA PRO A 243 5.01 17.17 -5.20
C PRO A 243 6.09 17.30 -4.14
N SER A 244 7.35 17.14 -4.55
CA SER A 244 8.48 17.21 -3.63
C SER A 244 8.52 18.58 -2.92
N SER A 245 8.85 18.58 -1.62
CA SER A 245 9.01 19.82 -0.87
C SER A 245 10.32 19.81 -0.12
N LEU A 246 11.28 20.63 -0.55
CA LEU A 246 12.52 20.83 0.16
C LEU A 246 12.27 21.80 1.32
N LYS A 247 12.35 21.28 2.55
CA LYS A 247 12.36 22.07 3.78
C LYS A 247 13.78 22.08 4.36
N LEU A 248 14.29 23.27 4.70
CA LEU A 248 15.56 23.44 5.39
C LEU A 248 15.35 24.39 6.57
N PHE A 249 15.72 23.98 7.79
CA PHE A 249 15.46 24.74 9.04
C PHE A 249 13.99 25.22 9.19
N GLY A 250 13.03 24.42 8.74
CA GLY A 250 11.60 24.76 8.74
C GLY A 250 11.13 25.62 7.55
N PHE A 251 12.03 26.33 6.88
CA PHE A 251 11.73 27.12 5.68
C PHE A 251 11.54 26.23 4.45
N ARG A 252 10.46 26.44 3.70
CA ARG A 252 10.16 25.70 2.46
C ARG A 252 10.87 26.36 1.28
N LEU A 253 12.09 25.91 0.99
CA LEU A 253 12.96 26.47 -0.06
C LEU A 253 12.43 26.25 -1.48
N ARG A 254 11.81 25.08 -1.72
CA ARG A 254 11.24 24.72 -3.01
C ARG A 254 10.07 23.76 -2.78
N ARG A 255 9.00 23.95 -3.54
CA ARG A 255 7.94 22.95 -3.73
C ARG A 255 7.74 22.80 -5.22
N ASP A 256 7.79 21.58 -5.72
CA ASP A 256 7.43 21.36 -7.13
C ASP A 256 5.93 21.65 -7.33
N THR A 257 5.57 22.06 -8.54
CA THR A 257 4.17 22.34 -8.90
C THR A 257 3.36 21.05 -8.94
N LEU A 258 2.06 21.15 -8.64
CA LEU A 258 1.15 20.01 -8.67
C LEU A 258 0.88 19.60 -10.12
N ASP A 259 1.67 18.67 -10.63
CA ASP A 259 1.49 18.04 -11.93
C ASP A 259 0.61 16.77 -11.79
N PRO A 260 -0.61 16.73 -12.36
CA PRO A 260 -1.51 15.57 -12.27
C PRO A 260 -0.96 14.32 -12.98
N THR A 261 0.03 14.47 -13.86
CA THR A 261 0.66 13.33 -14.56
C THR A 261 1.74 12.63 -13.72
N LYS A 262 2.19 13.30 -12.66
CA LYS A 262 3.26 12.84 -11.77
C LYS A 262 2.81 12.63 -10.32
N HIS A 263 1.68 13.20 -9.91
CA HIS A 263 1.21 13.16 -8.53
C HIS A 263 -0.27 12.78 -8.42
N PHE A 264 -0.66 12.26 -7.26
CA PHE A 264 -2.07 12.12 -6.89
C PHE A 264 -2.73 13.49 -6.76
N THR A 265 -3.91 13.63 -7.37
CA THR A 265 -4.69 14.87 -7.37
C THR A 265 -6.16 14.58 -7.08
N ILE A 266 -6.82 15.47 -6.32
CA ILE A 266 -8.26 15.35 -6.03
C ILE A 266 -9.02 16.06 -7.16
N ARG A 267 -9.92 15.36 -7.85
CA ARG A 267 -10.80 15.93 -8.89
C ARG A 267 -12.04 16.59 -8.27
N SER A 268 -12.64 15.96 -7.27
CA SER A 268 -13.77 16.53 -6.50
C SER A 268 -13.89 15.89 -5.12
N ILE A 269 -14.44 16.63 -4.16
CA ILE A 269 -14.96 16.14 -2.88
C ILE A 269 -16.40 16.63 -2.81
N GLU A 270 -17.35 15.70 -2.77
CA GLU A 270 -18.78 15.99 -2.90
C GLU A 270 -19.51 15.47 -1.67
N LYS A 271 -20.23 16.34 -0.96
CA LYS A 271 -20.99 16.03 0.25
C LYS A 271 -22.47 15.87 -0.07
N THR A 272 -23.13 14.94 0.64
CA THR A 272 -24.56 14.66 0.54
C THR A 272 -25.16 14.37 1.91
N ASP A 273 -26.49 14.34 2.00
CA ASP A 273 -27.19 13.74 3.14
C ASP A 273 -27.07 12.21 3.15
N GLU A 274 -27.21 11.62 4.33
CA GLU A 274 -27.03 10.19 4.58
C GLU A 274 -28.05 9.30 3.86
N ALA A 275 -29.30 9.75 3.72
CA ALA A 275 -30.33 8.98 3.01
C ALA A 275 -30.02 8.88 1.51
N LYS A 276 -29.60 9.98 0.88
CA LYS A 276 -29.12 9.99 -0.51
C LYS A 276 -27.82 9.19 -0.65
N TRP A 277 -26.92 9.23 0.33
CA TRP A 277 -25.70 8.41 0.36
C TRP A 277 -25.98 6.91 0.34
N ILE A 278 -26.83 6.42 1.25
CA ILE A 278 -27.29 5.02 1.31
C ILE A 278 -27.98 4.61 0.00
N LYS A 279 -28.83 5.48 -0.56
CA LYS A 279 -29.50 5.23 -1.84
C LYS A 279 -28.50 5.09 -3.00
N THR A 280 -27.46 5.94 -3.05
CA THR A 280 -26.41 5.83 -4.08
C THR A 280 -25.52 4.61 -3.87
N LEU A 281 -25.17 4.27 -2.63
CA LEU A 281 -24.47 3.04 -2.27
C LEU A 281 -25.23 1.79 -2.74
N ALA A 282 -26.56 1.75 -2.55
CA ALA A 282 -27.42 0.68 -3.04
C ALA A 282 -27.51 0.62 -4.58
N SER A 283 -27.53 1.79 -5.25
CA SER A 283 -27.59 1.84 -6.72
C SER A 283 -26.33 1.32 -7.43
N THR A 284 -25.21 1.16 -6.72
CA THR A 284 -24.00 0.53 -7.29
C THR A 284 -24.23 -0.94 -7.70
N LYS A 285 -25.28 -1.59 -7.16
CA LYS A 285 -25.57 -3.03 -7.30
C LYS A 285 -24.44 -3.96 -6.83
N LYS A 286 -23.39 -3.42 -6.19
CA LYS A 286 -22.29 -4.19 -5.58
C LYS A 286 -22.74 -4.78 -4.24
N LYS A 287 -22.27 -5.98 -3.94
CA LYS A 287 -22.51 -6.67 -2.66
C LYS A 287 -21.34 -6.61 -1.68
N LYS A 288 -20.16 -6.30 -2.22
CA LYS A 288 -18.90 -6.24 -1.48
C LYS A 288 -18.43 -4.82 -1.22
N ALA A 289 -18.12 -4.51 0.03
CA ALA A 289 -17.53 -3.25 0.48
C ALA A 289 -16.14 -3.46 1.09
N LEU A 290 -15.29 -2.45 0.98
CA LEU A 290 -14.03 -2.31 1.71
C LEU A 290 -14.03 -0.98 2.47
N VAL A 291 -14.00 -1.03 3.80
CA VAL A 291 -13.87 0.14 4.65
C VAL A 291 -12.41 0.32 5.05
N PHE A 292 -11.79 1.42 4.65
CA PHE A 292 -10.45 1.79 5.10
C PHE A 292 -10.52 2.80 6.25
N VAL A 293 -9.86 2.47 7.36
CA VAL A 293 -9.72 3.33 8.55
C VAL A 293 -8.25 3.75 8.69
N HIS A 294 -7.98 5.04 8.53
CA HIS A 294 -6.61 5.57 8.59
C HIS A 294 -6.03 5.61 10.01
N GLY A 295 -4.71 5.84 10.11
CA GLY A 295 -3.98 5.93 11.36
C GLY A 295 -3.89 7.33 11.96
N PHE A 296 -3.05 7.46 12.99
CA PHE A 296 -2.63 8.72 13.61
C PHE A 296 -1.95 9.67 12.60
N ASN A 297 -1.80 10.96 12.96
CA ASN A 297 -1.03 11.94 12.20
C ASN A 297 -1.43 12.01 10.70
N THR A 298 -2.73 11.95 10.42
CA THR A 298 -3.27 11.83 9.05
C THR A 298 -4.35 12.89 8.81
N LYS A 299 -4.15 13.80 7.84
CA LYS A 299 -5.18 14.78 7.45
C LYS A 299 -6.17 14.12 6.49
N PHE A 300 -7.36 14.72 6.33
CA PHE A 300 -8.40 14.18 5.44
C PHE A 300 -7.88 13.91 4.02
N ARG A 301 -7.09 14.84 3.46
CA ARG A 301 -6.44 14.68 2.13
C ARG A 301 -5.52 13.46 2.07
N ASP A 302 -4.71 13.25 3.10
CA ASP A 302 -3.73 12.16 3.13
C ASP A 302 -4.44 10.80 3.24
N ALA A 303 -5.54 10.75 4.02
CA ALA A 303 -6.44 9.60 4.09
C ALA A 303 -7.15 9.31 2.76
N VAL A 304 -7.59 10.35 2.04
CA VAL A 304 -8.16 10.26 0.68
C VAL A 304 -7.15 9.69 -0.29
N PHE A 305 -5.92 10.20 -0.33
CA PHE A 305 -4.88 9.65 -1.21
C PHE A 305 -4.51 8.21 -0.86
N ARG A 306 -4.45 7.86 0.43
CA ARG A 306 -4.19 6.48 0.85
C ARG A 306 -5.33 5.53 0.48
N ALA A 307 -6.59 5.93 0.62
CA ALA A 307 -7.74 5.15 0.16
C ALA A 307 -7.76 4.97 -1.36
N ALA A 308 -7.37 6.00 -2.12
CA ALA A 308 -7.23 5.93 -3.58
C ALA A 308 -6.11 4.96 -3.99
N GLN A 309 -4.92 5.06 -3.37
CA GLN A 309 -3.78 4.16 -3.59
C GLN A 309 -4.14 2.71 -3.26
N ILE A 310 -4.75 2.45 -2.10
CA ILE A 310 -5.20 1.11 -1.71
C ILE A 310 -6.22 0.55 -2.71
N THR A 311 -7.20 1.34 -3.14
CA THR A 311 -8.22 0.89 -4.11
C THR A 311 -7.62 0.61 -5.48
N TRP A 312 -6.73 1.49 -5.94
CA TRP A 312 -6.03 1.37 -7.22
C TRP A 312 -5.12 0.15 -7.23
N ASP A 313 -4.21 0.03 -6.26
CA ASP A 313 -3.26 -1.07 -6.21
C ASP A 313 -3.98 -2.41 -6.08
N LEU A 314 -4.89 -2.54 -5.12
CA LEU A 314 -5.67 -3.77 -4.92
C LEU A 314 -6.59 -4.13 -6.09
N GLN A 315 -6.76 -3.23 -7.09
CA GLN A 315 -7.71 -3.36 -8.19
C GLN A 315 -9.11 -3.74 -7.67
N PHE A 316 -9.50 -3.16 -6.52
CA PHE A 316 -10.60 -3.66 -5.72
C PHE A 316 -11.95 -3.48 -6.43
N ARG A 317 -12.58 -4.60 -6.81
CA ARG A 317 -13.82 -4.59 -7.62
C ARG A 317 -15.09 -4.26 -6.83
N GLY A 318 -15.03 -4.28 -5.49
CA GLY A 318 -16.14 -3.87 -4.62
C GLY A 318 -16.30 -2.35 -4.54
N THR A 319 -17.02 -1.87 -3.52
CA THR A 319 -17.15 -0.44 -3.20
C THR A 319 -16.15 -0.07 -2.11
N THR A 320 -15.25 0.88 -2.35
CA THR A 320 -14.41 1.42 -1.29
C THR A 320 -15.15 2.52 -0.52
N ILE A 321 -14.98 2.51 0.80
CA ILE A 321 -15.41 3.54 1.73
C ILE A 321 -14.20 3.98 2.56
N LEU A 322 -13.85 5.26 2.52
CA LEU A 322 -12.95 5.85 3.50
C LEU A 322 -13.72 6.25 4.76
N PHE A 323 -13.42 5.65 5.90
CA PHE A 323 -13.81 6.20 7.19
C PHE A 323 -12.69 7.09 7.73
N SER A 324 -12.94 8.41 7.78
CA SER A 324 -11.95 9.39 8.25
C SER A 324 -12.38 10.04 9.56
N TRP A 325 -11.59 9.81 10.60
CA TRP A 325 -11.81 10.30 11.96
C TRP A 325 -10.92 11.52 12.27
N PRO A 326 -11.21 12.33 13.30
CA PRO A 326 -10.53 13.61 13.56
C PRO A 326 -9.08 13.45 14.04
N SER A 327 -8.16 13.36 13.07
CA SER A 327 -6.71 13.45 13.30
C SER A 327 -6.18 14.80 12.79
N ARG A 328 -5.40 15.50 13.61
CA ARG A 328 -4.84 16.83 13.27
C ARG A 328 -3.70 16.78 12.27
N GLY A 329 -3.01 15.65 12.14
CA GLY A 329 -1.83 15.54 11.29
C GLY A 329 -0.64 16.31 11.83
N ASP A 330 -0.42 16.20 13.14
CA ASP A 330 0.83 16.54 13.84
C ASP A 330 1.16 15.45 14.87
N ILE A 331 2.45 15.24 15.15
CA ILE A 331 2.94 14.30 16.16
C ILE A 331 2.63 14.80 17.58
N ALA A 332 2.64 16.13 17.78
CA ALA A 332 2.36 16.73 19.09
C ALA A 332 0.91 16.52 19.56
N ASP A 333 -0.02 16.28 18.63
CA ASP A 333 -1.45 16.11 18.90
C ASP A 333 -1.85 14.66 19.27
N TYR A 334 -0.89 13.75 19.55
CA TYR A 334 -1.16 12.33 19.84
C TYR A 334 -2.28 12.08 20.85
N LEU A 335 -2.32 12.84 21.95
CA LEU A 335 -3.39 12.70 22.96
C LEU A 335 -4.75 13.18 22.42
N TYR A 336 -4.79 14.28 21.67
CA TYR A 336 -6.02 14.77 21.03
C TYR A 336 -6.56 13.74 20.03
N ASP A 337 -5.67 13.21 19.18
CA ASP A 337 -6.00 12.21 18.16
C ASP A 337 -6.50 10.91 18.80
N LYS A 338 -5.87 10.43 19.90
CA LYS A 338 -6.35 9.26 20.64
C LYS A 338 -7.78 9.45 21.16
N GLU A 339 -8.04 10.57 21.83
CA GLU A 339 -9.39 10.89 22.34
C GLU A 339 -10.40 11.10 21.19
N SER A 340 -9.96 11.59 20.04
CA SER A 340 -10.79 11.72 18.83
C SER A 340 -11.14 10.36 18.24
N ALA A 341 -10.18 9.43 18.19
CA ALA A 341 -10.39 8.05 17.74
C ALA A 341 -11.41 7.33 18.64
N LEU A 342 -11.29 7.45 19.96
CA LEU A 342 -12.29 6.94 20.93
C LEU A 342 -13.67 7.57 20.72
N GLY A 343 -13.74 8.87 20.39
CA GLY A 343 -14.98 9.56 20.02
C GLY A 343 -15.60 9.08 18.70
N SER A 344 -14.82 8.50 17.80
CA SER A 344 -15.28 8.05 16.46
C SER A 344 -15.87 6.63 16.42
N ARG A 345 -15.86 5.87 17.52
CA ARG A 345 -16.36 4.48 17.58
C ARG A 345 -17.82 4.34 17.10
N THR A 346 -18.72 5.20 17.58
CA THR A 346 -20.15 5.19 17.18
C THR A 346 -20.33 5.58 15.71
N ALA A 347 -19.55 6.55 15.22
CA ALA A 347 -19.56 6.96 13.82
C ALA A 347 -19.09 5.83 12.89
N PHE A 348 -18.10 5.04 13.31
CA PHE A 348 -17.66 3.85 12.58
C PHE A 348 -18.76 2.78 12.49
N LEU A 349 -19.41 2.44 13.62
CA LEU A 349 -20.51 1.45 13.61
C LEU A 349 -21.69 1.90 12.75
N ARG A 350 -22.03 3.20 12.75
CA ARG A 350 -23.07 3.78 11.89
C ARG A 350 -22.77 3.54 10.40
N VAL A 351 -21.52 3.73 9.98
CA VAL A 351 -21.10 3.47 8.59
C VAL A 351 -21.24 1.99 8.21
N ILE A 352 -20.92 1.07 9.11
CA ILE A 352 -21.13 -0.37 8.87
C ILE A 352 -22.62 -0.70 8.76
N ASP A 353 -23.46 -0.16 9.64
CA ASP A 353 -24.92 -0.33 9.61
C ASP A 353 -25.54 0.26 8.32
N ASP A 354 -25.09 1.44 7.88
CA ASP A 354 -25.52 2.09 6.64
C ASP A 354 -25.13 1.29 5.38
N LEU A 355 -24.01 0.58 5.40
CA LEU A 355 -23.65 -0.37 4.34
C LEU A 355 -24.59 -1.59 4.34
N TYR A 356 -24.98 -2.12 5.50
CA TYR A 356 -26.00 -3.19 5.55
C TYR A 356 -27.37 -2.68 5.06
N LYS A 357 -27.79 -1.46 5.41
CA LYS A 357 -29.01 -0.82 4.86
C LYS A 357 -28.94 -0.64 3.33
N ALA A 358 -27.77 -0.31 2.80
CA ALA A 358 -27.52 -0.23 1.36
C ALA A 358 -27.47 -1.60 0.66
N GLY A 359 -27.59 -2.71 1.40
CA GLY A 359 -27.70 -4.06 0.85
C GLY A 359 -26.38 -4.76 0.56
N TYR A 360 -25.29 -4.34 1.21
CA TYR A 360 -24.02 -5.08 1.22
C TYR A 360 -24.10 -6.26 2.20
N ASP A 361 -23.49 -7.39 1.85
CA ASP A 361 -23.47 -8.63 2.65
C ASP A 361 -22.05 -9.14 2.95
N ASN A 362 -21.05 -8.50 2.33
CA ASN A 362 -19.63 -8.80 2.49
C ASN A 362 -18.87 -7.48 2.69
N ILE A 363 -18.64 -7.11 3.95
CA ILE A 363 -17.93 -5.89 4.32
C ILE A 363 -16.56 -6.29 4.89
N ASP A 364 -15.49 -5.94 4.21
CA ASP A 364 -14.13 -6.03 4.74
C ASP A 364 -13.70 -4.69 5.35
N VAL A 365 -12.86 -4.74 6.38
CA VAL A 365 -12.31 -3.56 7.06
C VAL A 365 -10.79 -3.67 7.10
N ILE A 366 -10.09 -2.67 6.56
CA ILE A 366 -8.65 -2.48 6.80
C ILE A 366 -8.50 -1.31 7.78
N ALA A 367 -7.92 -1.58 8.94
CA ALA A 367 -7.59 -0.57 9.93
C ALA A 367 -6.07 -0.44 10.08
N HIS A 368 -5.56 0.79 9.99
CA HIS A 368 -4.12 1.08 10.06
C HIS A 368 -3.75 1.82 11.35
N SER A 369 -2.68 1.41 12.04
CA SER A 369 -2.15 2.11 13.22
C SER A 369 -3.26 2.40 14.24
N MET A 370 -3.43 3.65 14.69
CA MET A 370 -4.44 4.07 15.66
C MET A 370 -5.90 3.90 15.16
N GLY A 371 -6.12 3.73 13.86
CA GLY A 371 -7.43 3.33 13.32
C GLY A 371 -7.92 1.98 13.87
N ASN A 372 -7.00 1.12 14.31
CA ASN A 372 -7.34 -0.14 14.97
C ASN A 372 -7.95 0.06 16.36
N LEU A 373 -7.61 1.15 17.08
CA LEU A 373 -8.26 1.48 18.36
C LEU A 373 -9.76 1.68 18.16
N ILE A 374 -10.13 2.36 17.07
CA ILE A 374 -11.53 2.57 16.69
C ILE A 374 -12.19 1.24 16.34
N ALA A 375 -11.60 0.48 15.40
CA ALA A 375 -12.21 -0.74 14.88
C ALA A 375 -12.35 -1.84 15.95
N VAL A 376 -11.29 -2.09 16.73
CA VAL A 376 -11.27 -3.13 17.78
C VAL A 376 -12.25 -2.79 18.89
N GLU A 377 -12.19 -1.59 19.48
CA GLU A 377 -13.10 -1.25 20.56
C GLU A 377 -14.56 -1.14 20.10
N ALA A 378 -14.82 -0.59 18.90
CA ALA A 378 -16.18 -0.48 18.38
C ALA A 378 -16.81 -1.86 18.14
N LEU A 379 -16.06 -2.79 17.52
CA LEU A 379 -16.55 -4.15 17.25
C LEU A 379 -16.60 -5.03 18.51
N SER A 380 -15.67 -4.85 19.45
CA SER A 380 -15.72 -5.51 20.76
C SER A 380 -17.00 -5.14 21.51
N ASN A 381 -17.30 -3.84 21.60
CA ASN A 381 -18.52 -3.35 22.26
C ASN A 381 -19.81 -3.75 21.53
N SER A 382 -19.81 -3.81 20.18
CA SER A 382 -20.98 -4.25 19.41
C SER A 382 -21.32 -5.73 19.56
N ALA A 383 -20.38 -6.54 20.06
CA ALA A 383 -20.58 -7.98 20.25
C ALA A 383 -21.67 -8.33 21.28
N ALA A 384 -21.98 -7.42 22.21
CA ALA A 384 -23.06 -7.60 23.18
C ALA A 384 -24.46 -7.50 22.54
N THR A 385 -24.61 -6.67 21.50
CA THR A 385 -25.88 -6.45 20.78
C THR A 385 -25.98 -7.25 19.48
N ARG A 386 -24.87 -7.82 18.98
CA ARG A 386 -24.73 -8.43 17.64
C ARG A 386 -25.20 -7.50 16.50
N SER A 387 -25.06 -6.19 16.72
CA SER A 387 -25.42 -5.15 15.75
C SER A 387 -24.24 -4.17 15.65
N PRO A 388 -23.60 -4.02 14.48
CA PRO A 388 -24.04 -4.46 13.15
C PRO A 388 -23.79 -5.95 12.85
N THR A 389 -24.33 -6.40 11.70
CA THR A 389 -24.11 -7.74 11.14
C THR A 389 -22.61 -8.04 10.94
N ALA A 390 -22.22 -9.32 11.07
CA ALA A 390 -20.83 -9.73 11.15
C ALA A 390 -19.97 -9.36 9.91
N ILE A 391 -18.92 -8.58 10.15
CA ILE A 391 -17.86 -8.20 9.21
C ILE A 391 -17.22 -9.44 8.57
N ALA A 392 -16.88 -9.38 7.28
CA ALA A 392 -16.26 -10.49 6.57
C ALA A 392 -14.80 -10.67 7.00
N GLN A 393 -13.90 -9.72 6.70
CA GLN A 393 -12.54 -9.68 7.23
C GLN A 393 -12.32 -8.39 8.02
N LEU A 394 -11.76 -8.48 9.23
CA LEU A 394 -11.07 -7.35 9.87
C LEU A 394 -9.57 -7.58 9.77
N ILE A 395 -8.92 -6.65 9.08
CA ILE A 395 -7.51 -6.67 8.73
C ILE A 395 -6.82 -5.53 9.47
N MET A 396 -6.02 -5.89 10.47
CA MET A 396 -5.38 -5.00 11.40
C MET A 396 -3.92 -4.84 11.00
N VAL A 397 -3.58 -3.69 10.42
CA VAL A 397 -2.23 -3.35 10.00
C VAL A 397 -1.56 -2.50 11.07
N ALA A 398 -0.46 -3.01 11.63
CA ALA A 398 0.33 -2.31 12.64
C ALA A 398 -0.53 -1.75 13.80
N PRO A 399 -1.42 -2.52 14.45
CA PRO A 399 -2.39 -1.95 15.39
C PRO A 399 -1.73 -1.23 16.56
N ASP A 400 -1.97 0.08 16.60
CA ASP A 400 -1.61 0.96 17.70
C ASP A 400 -2.72 0.88 18.78
N VAL A 401 -2.88 -0.32 19.31
CA VAL A 401 -3.75 -0.65 20.45
C VAL A 401 -2.87 -1.17 21.56
N ASP A 402 -3.24 -0.93 22.81
CA ASP A 402 -2.54 -1.51 23.94
C ASP A 402 -2.57 -3.05 23.86
N ARG A 403 -1.44 -3.72 24.06
CA ARG A 403 -1.35 -5.17 23.85
C ARG A 403 -2.29 -5.95 24.78
N ASP A 404 -2.46 -5.51 26.02
CA ASP A 404 -3.29 -6.21 27.01
C ASP A 404 -4.78 -5.91 26.76
N MET A 405 -5.14 -4.66 26.45
CA MET A 405 -6.50 -4.33 26.01
C MET A 405 -6.89 -5.09 24.74
N PHE A 406 -6.00 -5.16 23.74
CA PHE A 406 -6.25 -5.88 22.49
C PHE A 406 -6.53 -7.37 22.73
N VAL A 407 -5.75 -8.02 23.61
CA VAL A 407 -5.96 -9.43 23.99
C VAL A 407 -7.33 -9.64 24.63
N GLN A 408 -7.83 -8.69 25.41
CA GLN A 408 -9.16 -8.73 26.00
C GLN A 408 -10.26 -8.53 24.93
N ASP A 409 -10.16 -7.44 24.16
CA ASP A 409 -11.20 -7.00 23.22
C ASP A 409 -11.38 -7.89 21.99
N ILE A 410 -10.30 -8.49 21.47
CA ILE A 410 -10.36 -9.27 20.23
C ILE A 410 -11.29 -10.50 20.36
N SER A 411 -11.54 -10.97 21.58
CA SER A 411 -12.52 -12.02 21.89
C SER A 411 -13.98 -11.57 21.71
N GLY A 412 -14.26 -10.27 21.89
CA GLY A 412 -15.52 -9.63 21.52
C GLY A 412 -15.62 -9.47 20.00
N VAL A 413 -14.58 -8.89 19.39
CA VAL A 413 -14.49 -8.69 17.93
C VAL A 413 -14.73 -10.00 17.16
N ALA A 414 -14.16 -11.12 17.60
CA ALA A 414 -14.33 -12.44 16.98
C ALA A 414 -15.79 -12.95 16.95
N LYS A 415 -16.71 -12.36 17.71
CA LYS A 415 -18.15 -12.68 17.67
C LYS A 415 -18.90 -11.92 16.57
N VAL A 416 -18.29 -10.88 16.00
CA VAL A 416 -18.84 -9.99 14.97
C VAL A 416 -17.95 -9.90 13.72
N THR A 417 -16.98 -10.80 13.57
CA THR A 417 -16.13 -10.96 12.37
C THR A 417 -16.12 -12.43 11.93
N LYS A 418 -15.96 -12.68 10.63
CA LYS A 418 -15.76 -14.05 10.08
C LYS A 418 -14.28 -14.41 9.94
N GLY A 419 -13.41 -13.41 9.78
CA GLY A 419 -11.96 -13.57 9.76
C GLY A 419 -11.23 -12.38 10.39
N LEU A 420 -10.11 -12.69 11.03
CA LEU A 420 -9.24 -11.73 11.72
C LEU A 420 -7.80 -11.95 11.24
N THR A 421 -7.17 -10.91 10.71
CA THR A 421 -5.75 -10.94 10.30
C THR A 421 -5.01 -9.77 10.92
N LEU A 422 -3.83 -10.03 11.47
CA LEU A 422 -2.94 -9.06 12.11
C LEU A 422 -1.59 -9.03 11.38
N TYR A 423 -1.21 -7.90 10.82
CA TYR A 423 0.16 -7.64 10.36
C TYR A 423 0.94 -6.89 11.45
N ALA A 424 1.98 -7.53 11.99
CA ALA A 424 2.80 -7.02 13.09
C ALA A 424 4.27 -6.90 12.68
N SER A 425 4.98 -5.86 13.13
CA SER A 425 6.40 -5.65 12.81
C SER A 425 7.19 -5.17 14.04
N ARG A 426 8.39 -5.71 14.23
CA ARG A 426 9.39 -5.19 15.18
C ARG A 426 9.94 -3.84 14.74
N ASN A 427 10.04 -3.63 13.44
CA ASN A 427 10.81 -2.54 12.85
C ASN A 427 9.95 -1.27 12.60
N ASP A 428 8.63 -1.35 12.82
CA ASP A 428 7.70 -0.23 12.59
C ASP A 428 8.01 0.99 13.45
N LYS A 429 8.49 2.07 12.81
CA LYS A 429 8.90 3.30 13.49
C LYS A 429 7.74 4.07 14.12
N ALA A 430 6.53 3.99 13.54
CA ALA A 430 5.35 4.66 14.08
C ALA A 430 4.88 3.98 15.37
N LEU A 431 4.88 2.65 15.40
CA LEU A 431 4.60 1.88 16.62
C LEU A 431 5.68 2.08 17.70
N GLN A 432 6.97 2.12 17.31
CA GLN A 432 8.04 2.46 18.26
C GLN A 432 7.86 3.85 18.90
N LEU A 433 7.36 4.84 18.15
CA LEU A 433 7.04 6.16 18.68
C LEU A 433 5.83 6.10 19.62
N SER A 434 4.73 5.45 19.20
CA SER A 434 3.55 5.24 20.06
C SER A 434 3.91 4.56 21.38
N LYS A 435 4.67 3.45 21.32
CA LYS A 435 5.19 2.73 22.49
C LYS A 435 5.95 3.66 23.45
N ARG A 436 6.80 4.55 22.94
CA ARG A 436 7.53 5.53 23.77
C ARG A 436 6.58 6.52 24.45
N ILE A 437 5.58 7.02 23.73
CA ILE A 437 4.56 7.93 24.27
C ILE A 437 3.68 7.21 25.31
N ALA A 438 3.38 5.92 25.08
CA ALA A 438 2.62 5.04 25.96
C ALA A 438 3.45 4.45 27.13
N GLY A 439 4.54 5.11 27.56
CA GLY A 439 5.32 4.69 28.72
C GLY A 439 6.13 3.40 28.56
N GLY A 440 6.37 2.95 27.33
CA GLY A 440 7.12 1.73 27.02
C GLY A 440 6.27 0.46 26.88
N ILE A 441 4.95 0.55 27.07
CA ILE A 441 4.03 -0.58 26.96
C ILE A 441 3.93 -1.08 25.51
N PRO A 442 4.14 -2.39 25.23
CA PRO A 442 4.02 -2.94 23.89
C PRO A 442 2.65 -2.68 23.26
N ARG A 443 2.64 -2.38 21.96
CA ARG A 443 1.42 -2.27 21.16
C ARG A 443 1.06 -3.63 20.56
N ALA A 444 -0.20 -3.83 20.19
CA ALA A 444 -0.67 -5.09 19.59
C ALA A 444 0.05 -5.43 18.27
N GLY A 445 0.51 -4.40 17.52
CA GLY A 445 1.30 -4.56 16.30
C GLY A 445 2.80 -4.76 16.50
N ASP A 446 3.32 -4.69 17.73
CA ASP A 446 4.74 -4.89 18.03
C ASP A 446 5.13 -6.38 18.00
N VAL A 447 6.37 -6.65 17.57
CA VAL A 447 7.01 -7.97 17.69
C VAL A 447 8.21 -7.91 18.66
N PRO A 448 7.98 -7.93 19.99
CA PRO A 448 9.04 -8.01 21.01
C PRO A 448 9.76 -9.37 20.98
N ASP A 449 10.76 -9.57 21.85
CA ASP A 449 11.53 -10.83 21.90
C ASP A 449 10.71 -12.05 22.34
N ALA A 450 9.60 -11.83 23.06
CA ALA A 450 8.60 -12.85 23.35
C ALA A 450 7.69 -13.21 22.15
N GLY A 451 7.87 -12.55 20.99
CA GLY A 451 7.06 -12.73 19.79
C GLY A 451 5.81 -11.85 19.70
N PRO A 452 5.08 -11.92 18.57
CA PRO A 452 3.91 -11.10 18.31
C PRO A 452 2.71 -11.52 19.20
N VAL A 453 1.58 -10.83 19.08
CA VAL A 453 0.31 -11.31 19.65
C VAL A 453 -0.15 -12.55 18.89
N VAL A 454 -0.38 -13.67 19.58
CA VAL A 454 -0.87 -14.92 18.98
C VAL A 454 -2.08 -15.40 19.79
N LEU A 455 -3.24 -15.50 19.14
CA LEU A 455 -4.51 -15.80 19.80
C LEU A 455 -5.38 -16.74 18.94
N PRO A 456 -6.25 -17.58 19.53
CA PRO A 456 -7.15 -18.44 18.78
C PRO A 456 -8.05 -17.64 17.82
N GLY A 457 -8.10 -18.06 16.55
CA GLY A 457 -8.90 -17.38 15.51
C GLY A 457 -8.27 -16.11 14.91
N LEU A 458 -7.11 -15.66 15.40
CA LEU A 458 -6.37 -14.53 14.86
C LEU A 458 -5.21 -15.00 13.97
N TRP A 459 -5.23 -14.63 12.69
CA TRP A 459 -4.12 -14.87 11.77
C TRP A 459 -3.03 -13.81 11.92
N THR A 460 -2.08 -14.04 12.81
CA THR A 460 -0.92 -13.18 13.01
C THR A 460 0.15 -13.44 11.97
N ILE A 461 0.58 -12.38 11.28
CA ILE A 461 1.59 -12.36 10.23
C ILE A 461 2.68 -11.35 10.61
N ASP A 462 3.84 -11.87 10.96
CA ASP A 462 5.05 -11.10 11.25
C ASP A 462 5.71 -10.64 9.94
N VAL A 463 5.73 -9.32 9.77
CA VAL A 463 6.25 -8.57 8.62
C VAL A 463 7.52 -7.81 8.98
N SER A 464 8.21 -8.18 10.06
CA SER A 464 9.47 -7.53 10.49
C SER A 464 10.56 -7.56 9.41
N LEU A 465 10.62 -8.62 8.60
CA LEU A 465 11.57 -8.74 7.47
C LEU A 465 11.17 -7.95 6.22
N ILE A 466 10.00 -7.32 6.22
CA ILE A 466 9.47 -6.49 5.12
C ILE A 466 9.84 -5.00 5.27
N GLY A 467 10.42 -4.60 6.41
CA GLY A 467 11.08 -3.30 6.60
C GLY A 467 10.47 -2.43 7.70
N ASP A 468 10.86 -1.15 7.67
CA ASP A 468 10.79 -0.23 8.80
C ASP A 468 9.42 0.44 9.03
N GLU A 469 8.49 0.39 8.08
CA GLU A 469 7.14 0.94 8.22
C GLU A 469 6.15 0.19 7.33
N LEU A 470 5.00 -0.21 7.88
CA LEU A 470 3.94 -0.84 7.10
C LEU A 470 3.12 0.22 6.34
N PHE A 471 2.83 -0.06 5.07
CA PHE A 471 2.10 0.84 4.15
C PHE A 471 2.78 2.22 3.92
N GLY A 472 4.08 2.35 4.24
CA GLY A 472 4.95 3.42 3.74
C GLY A 472 4.44 4.85 4.01
N LEU A 473 4.43 5.26 5.29
CA LEU A 473 4.27 6.68 5.65
C LEU A 473 5.59 7.46 5.51
N ASN A 474 6.73 6.76 5.46
CA ASN A 474 8.06 7.31 5.25
C ASN A 474 8.82 6.39 4.27
N HIS A 475 9.41 6.98 3.22
CA HIS A 475 9.89 6.26 2.02
C HIS A 475 10.96 5.17 2.28
N ASN A 476 10.84 4.00 1.61
CA ASN A 476 11.72 3.62 0.47
C ASN A 476 11.59 2.18 -0.09
N THR A 477 10.76 1.29 0.47
CA THR A 477 10.80 -0.15 0.11
C THR A 477 9.57 -0.63 -0.69
N PHE A 478 9.61 -0.46 -2.01
CA PHE A 478 8.52 -0.85 -2.93
C PHE A 478 8.27 -2.36 -2.96
N ALA A 479 9.32 -3.18 -3.09
CA ALA A 479 9.17 -4.63 -3.28
C ALA A 479 8.48 -5.31 -2.09
N THR A 480 8.79 -4.85 -0.87
CA THR A 480 8.21 -5.40 0.35
C THR A 480 6.77 -4.91 0.58
N THR A 481 6.46 -3.67 0.19
CA THR A 481 5.08 -3.15 0.19
C THR A 481 4.19 -3.92 -0.82
N ARG A 482 4.72 -4.28 -2.00
CA ARG A 482 4.00 -5.11 -2.99
C ARG A 482 3.60 -6.48 -2.41
N ASN A 483 4.46 -7.15 -1.65
CA ASN A 483 4.15 -8.46 -1.09
C ASN A 483 2.99 -8.40 -0.07
N VAL A 484 2.95 -7.40 0.80
CA VAL A 484 1.80 -7.19 1.72
C VAL A 484 0.52 -6.86 0.94
N LEU A 485 0.60 -6.07 -0.14
CA LEU A 485 -0.56 -5.76 -0.98
C LEU A 485 -1.05 -6.97 -1.80
N ASN A 486 -0.16 -7.84 -2.28
CA ASN A 486 -0.52 -9.12 -2.91
C ASN A 486 -1.29 -10.01 -1.92
N ASP A 487 -0.74 -10.22 -0.72
CA ASP A 487 -1.35 -11.05 0.32
C ASP A 487 -2.73 -10.53 0.76
N LEU A 488 -2.84 -9.20 0.87
CA LEU A 488 -4.08 -8.49 1.13
C LEU A 488 -5.09 -8.65 -0.02
N ALA A 489 -4.67 -8.56 -1.28
CA ALA A 489 -5.54 -8.77 -2.44
C ALA A 489 -6.12 -10.19 -2.45
N ILE A 490 -5.29 -11.20 -2.17
CA ILE A 490 -5.71 -12.61 -2.07
C ILE A 490 -6.67 -12.81 -0.87
N LEU A 491 -6.34 -12.27 0.31
CA LEU A 491 -7.19 -12.34 1.49
C LEU A 491 -8.57 -11.71 1.24
N LEU A 492 -8.62 -10.54 0.62
CA LEU A 492 -9.88 -9.89 0.27
C LEU A 492 -10.63 -10.70 -0.80
N MET A 493 -9.96 -11.14 -1.86
CA MET A 493 -10.62 -11.85 -2.97
C MET A 493 -11.20 -13.21 -2.55
N GLU A 494 -10.52 -13.94 -1.67
CA GLU A 494 -10.79 -15.36 -1.42
C GLU A 494 -11.15 -15.69 0.04
N GLY A 495 -10.87 -14.79 1.00
CA GLY A 495 -11.10 -15.02 2.43
C GLY A 495 -10.23 -16.13 3.05
N ARG A 496 -9.18 -16.59 2.35
CA ARG A 496 -8.35 -17.73 2.80
C ARG A 496 -7.46 -17.39 4.00
N PRO A 497 -7.24 -18.34 4.93
CA PRO A 497 -6.19 -18.21 5.93
C PRO A 497 -4.79 -18.23 5.27
N PRO A 498 -3.75 -17.70 5.92
CA PRO A 498 -2.37 -17.89 5.49
C PRO A 498 -1.95 -19.39 5.62
N PRO A 499 -0.95 -19.84 4.84
CA PRO A 499 -0.14 -19.05 3.91
C PRO A 499 -0.86 -18.86 2.56
N ARG A 500 -0.89 -17.63 2.06
CA ARG A 500 -1.46 -17.27 0.75
C ARG A 500 -0.40 -16.97 -0.31
N LEU A 501 0.83 -16.68 0.15
CA LEU A 501 2.03 -16.44 -0.65
C LEU A 501 3.13 -17.43 -0.24
N ILE A 502 4.07 -17.73 -1.13
CA ILE A 502 5.19 -18.66 -0.85
C ILE A 502 6.21 -18.06 0.13
N GLU A 503 6.28 -16.73 0.16
CA GLU A 503 7.04 -15.90 1.08
C GLU A 503 6.47 -15.96 2.51
N ILE A 504 5.18 -16.31 2.68
CA ILE A 504 4.54 -16.43 4.00
C ILE A 504 4.66 -17.87 4.49
N ARG A 505 5.38 -18.10 5.59
CA ARG A 505 5.54 -19.44 6.18
C ARG A 505 5.12 -19.46 7.64
N GLY A 506 4.63 -20.63 8.07
CA GLY A 506 4.33 -20.88 9.49
C GLY A 506 5.59 -20.92 10.33
N PHE A 507 5.54 -20.36 11.54
CA PHE A 507 6.62 -20.37 12.51
C PHE A 507 6.15 -20.92 13.87
N PRO A 508 6.89 -21.85 14.51
CA PRO A 508 8.05 -22.56 13.97
C PRO A 508 7.69 -23.40 12.73
N GLU A 509 8.69 -23.67 11.88
CA GLU A 509 8.50 -24.48 10.67
C GLU A 509 8.27 -25.98 11.03
N PRO A 510 7.72 -26.79 10.09
CA PRO A 510 7.49 -28.21 10.32
C PRO A 510 8.73 -28.97 10.80
N PRO A 511 8.59 -30.01 11.65
CA PRO A 511 7.35 -30.75 11.94
C PRO A 511 6.46 -30.13 13.04
N GLN A 512 6.85 -28.99 13.62
CA GLN A 512 6.08 -28.36 14.68
C GLN A 512 4.83 -27.66 14.11
N LYS A 513 3.74 -27.59 14.89
CA LYS A 513 2.56 -26.81 14.49
C LYS A 513 2.92 -25.32 14.58
N ALA A 514 2.77 -24.60 13.47
CA ALA A 514 2.96 -23.16 13.44
C ALA A 514 2.05 -22.44 14.46
N ALA A 515 2.64 -21.55 15.25
CA ALA A 515 1.95 -20.68 16.18
C ALA A 515 1.47 -19.40 15.48
N TYR A 516 2.28 -18.83 14.59
CA TYR A 516 1.95 -17.68 13.76
C TYR A 516 2.62 -17.82 12.38
N PHE A 517 2.44 -16.83 11.51
CA PHE A 517 3.06 -16.79 10.19
C PHE A 517 4.05 -15.65 10.10
N ARG A 518 5.08 -15.77 9.27
CA ARG A 518 6.03 -14.69 9.00
C ARG A 518 6.37 -14.63 7.53
N TYR A 519 6.71 -13.44 7.05
CA TYR A 519 7.37 -13.32 5.75
C TYR A 519 8.83 -13.77 5.85
N ILE A 520 9.27 -14.46 4.82
CA ILE A 520 10.65 -14.94 4.62
C ILE A 520 11.08 -14.48 3.22
N PRO A 521 12.29 -13.89 3.06
CA PRO A 521 12.86 -13.52 1.76
C PRO A 521 13.01 -14.70 0.79
#